data_AF-A0A6V8SL36-F1
#
_entry.id   AF-A0A6V8SL36-F1
#
_cell.length_a   1.000
_cell.length_b   1.000
_cell.length_c   1.000
_cell.angle_alpha   90.00
_cell.angle_beta   90.00
_cell.angle_gamma   90.00
#
_symmetry.space_group_name_H-M   'P 1'
#
loop_
_entity.id
_entity.type
_entity.pdbx_description
1 polymer ?
#
loop_
_entity_poly.entity_id
_entity_poly.type
_entity_poly.pdbx_seq_one_letter_code
_entity_poly.pdbx_strand_id
1 'polypeptide(L)'
;MSKPTIEQPKVFISYAWSSDEYQAKVLSFATDLVSDGIDVQLDKWSLKEGNDTYAFMEQSVADVSITNVLLLLDAQYEMKANSRSGGVGTETQIISPEIYNKVKQEKFIPVLFERGANGEVHKPAYLKGLLHFDLSISEQYDDEYQRLVKRLYGIEIYQKPELGKRPSWIDATPVVSTKTRSTYSVLKTNLPDRAQIEQFISFLSQIKEKIIRFMRDESLSGVDFDKYISAYANTRTIRDEFLQLMKYVSYIKNGEHYVCNMLEETRNIVNRENGLLNEIKLTLLHELFIYSIAIYYKNQNYDGLAYTLGKTYFTDDYSGNHANNFNIFYFNNQNMNNAVSKRDNKNYYSGTAQFWIENIDTEACSKNEFVFADLLCFNYAVLGKDYHHDWYWFPITYVYGGHENAMMRTFAIKLKSLEYLSKASQIFGYNEVQALSTKIAEIEEKNKTGKLLEYRYGNAFESAPILYYYIKSTDLGTLK
;
A
#
# COMPACT_ATOMS: atom_id res chain seq x y z
N MET A 1 -17.61 -7.63 15.18
CA MET A 1 -16.76 -8.33 16.16
C MET A 1 -15.96 -9.32 15.35
N SER A 2 -14.63 -9.15 15.25
CA SER A 2 -13.76 -10.11 14.56
C SER A 2 -13.85 -11.46 15.28
N LYS A 3 -13.83 -12.56 14.53
CA LYS A 3 -13.65 -13.88 15.13
C LYS A 3 -12.27 -13.92 15.81
N PRO A 4 -12.13 -14.54 16.99
CA PRO A 4 -10.83 -14.74 17.60
C PRO A 4 -9.95 -15.59 16.66
N THR A 5 -8.66 -15.25 16.58
CA THR A 5 -7.65 -16.05 15.89
C THR A 5 -7.62 -17.46 16.49
N ILE A 6 -7.56 -18.48 15.63
CA ILE A 6 -7.57 -19.88 16.04
C ILE A 6 -6.14 -20.40 15.92
N GLU A 7 -5.49 -20.76 17.03
CA GLU A 7 -4.08 -21.22 17.01
C GLU A 7 -3.89 -22.55 16.26
N GLN A 8 -4.83 -23.49 16.42
CA GLN A 8 -4.81 -24.79 15.74
C GLN A 8 -6.22 -25.10 15.22
N PRO A 9 -6.55 -24.71 13.98
CA PRO A 9 -7.86 -25.00 13.41
C PRO A 9 -8.05 -26.50 13.25
N LYS A 10 -9.25 -26.98 13.60
CA LYS A 10 -9.67 -28.36 13.34
C LYS A 10 -10.82 -28.38 12.35
N VAL A 11 -10.68 -29.13 11.28
CA VAL A 11 -11.55 -29.06 10.11
C VAL A 11 -12.08 -30.44 9.74
N PHE A 12 -13.38 -30.52 9.46
CA PHE A 12 -13.99 -31.70 8.84
C PHE A 12 -14.17 -31.48 7.34
N ILE A 13 -13.78 -32.45 6.52
CA ILE A 13 -13.94 -32.39 5.06
C ILE A 13 -15.11 -33.28 4.64
N SER A 14 -16.13 -32.64 4.05
CA SER A 14 -17.32 -33.28 3.50
C SER A 14 -17.27 -33.22 1.98
N TYR A 15 -17.26 -34.37 1.32
CA TYR A 15 -17.15 -34.49 -0.14
C TYR A 15 -17.96 -35.69 -0.66
N ALA A 16 -18.22 -35.70 -1.96
CA ALA A 16 -18.84 -36.85 -2.63
C ALA A 16 -17.77 -37.84 -3.08
N TRP A 17 -18.04 -39.13 -2.90
CA TRP A 17 -17.21 -40.17 -3.51
C TRP A 17 -17.54 -40.23 -5.01
N SER A 18 -16.80 -39.43 -5.78
CA SER A 18 -16.98 -39.32 -7.23
C SER A 18 -15.95 -40.17 -7.98
N SER A 19 -14.93 -39.58 -8.60
CA SER A 19 -13.88 -40.31 -9.33
C SER A 19 -12.65 -40.57 -8.46
N ASP A 20 -11.86 -41.59 -8.80
CA ASP A 20 -10.58 -41.85 -8.12
C ASP A 20 -9.62 -40.65 -8.22
N GLU A 21 -9.66 -39.91 -9.34
CA GLU A 21 -8.88 -38.69 -9.53
C GLU A 21 -9.33 -37.58 -8.57
N TYR A 22 -10.64 -37.35 -8.44
CA TYR A 22 -11.17 -36.36 -7.50
C TYR A 22 -10.82 -36.73 -6.06
N GLN A 23 -10.96 -38.00 -5.70
CA GLN A 23 -10.57 -38.51 -4.40
C GLN A 23 -9.07 -38.34 -4.11
N ALA A 24 -8.21 -38.49 -5.11
CA ALA A 24 -6.78 -38.23 -4.96
C ALA A 24 -6.49 -36.73 -4.74
N LYS A 25 -7.21 -35.84 -5.44
CA LYS A 25 -7.15 -34.39 -5.22
C LYS A 25 -7.59 -34.01 -3.81
N VAL A 26 -8.70 -34.57 -3.32
CA VAL A 26 -9.17 -34.37 -1.94
C VAL A 26 -8.10 -34.78 -0.92
N LEU A 27 -7.46 -35.94 -1.13
CA LEU A 27 -6.41 -36.44 -0.23
C LEU A 27 -5.16 -35.55 -0.24
N SER A 28 -4.72 -35.08 -1.41
CA SER A 28 -3.60 -34.13 -1.54
C SER A 28 -3.92 -32.85 -0.78
N PHE A 29 -5.07 -32.24 -1.05
CA PHE A 29 -5.53 -31.02 -0.39
C PHE A 29 -5.61 -31.17 1.14
N ALA A 30 -6.13 -32.30 1.63
CA ALA A 30 -6.17 -32.59 3.06
C ALA A 30 -4.75 -32.69 3.66
N THR A 31 -3.79 -33.26 2.92
CA THR A 31 -2.39 -33.38 3.33
C THR A 31 -1.70 -32.02 3.38
N ASP A 32 -2.00 -31.14 2.42
CA ASP A 32 -1.48 -29.77 2.39
C ASP A 32 -1.97 -28.97 3.61
N LEU A 33 -3.27 -29.06 3.94
CA LEU A 33 -3.82 -28.41 5.14
C LEU A 33 -3.16 -28.91 6.43
N VAL A 34 -2.91 -30.23 6.55
CA VAL A 34 -2.18 -30.79 7.71
C VAL A 34 -0.75 -30.28 7.78
N SER A 35 -0.08 -30.14 6.63
CA SER A 35 1.27 -29.57 6.54
C SER A 35 1.30 -28.10 6.97
N ASP A 36 0.19 -27.38 6.77
CA ASP A 36 -0.02 -26.01 7.24
C ASP A 36 -0.53 -25.91 8.69
N GLY A 37 -0.49 -27.00 9.46
CA GLY A 37 -0.82 -27.02 10.90
C GLY A 37 -2.32 -27.05 11.22
N ILE A 38 -3.17 -27.41 10.25
CA ILE A 38 -4.61 -27.57 10.44
C ILE A 38 -4.92 -29.05 10.72
N ASP A 39 -5.58 -29.36 11.83
CA ASP A 39 -6.02 -30.71 12.15
C ASP A 39 -7.21 -31.10 11.25
N VAL A 40 -7.02 -32.06 10.35
CA VAL A 40 -8.03 -32.44 9.36
C VAL A 40 -8.65 -33.80 9.70
N GLN A 41 -9.95 -33.77 9.95
CA GLN A 41 -10.79 -34.96 10.06
C GLN A 41 -11.30 -35.35 8.68
N LEU A 42 -10.59 -36.31 8.07
CA LEU A 42 -10.97 -36.94 6.80
C LEU A 42 -11.47 -38.36 7.05
N ASP A 43 -12.50 -38.75 6.31
CA ASP A 43 -13.10 -40.08 6.38
C ASP A 43 -12.08 -41.22 6.14
N LYS A 44 -11.21 -41.07 5.14
CA LYS A 44 -10.15 -42.03 4.77
C LYS A 44 -9.11 -42.25 5.87
N TRP A 45 -8.98 -41.32 6.81
CA TRP A 45 -8.06 -41.43 7.95
C TRP A 45 -8.77 -41.86 9.23
N SER A 46 -10.06 -41.56 9.36
CA SER A 46 -10.78 -41.64 10.64
C SER A 46 -11.71 -42.85 10.74
N LEU A 47 -12.21 -43.38 9.62
CA LEU A 47 -13.14 -44.51 9.59
C LEU A 47 -12.42 -45.84 9.37
N LYS A 48 -12.89 -46.88 10.07
CA LYS A 48 -12.49 -48.27 9.88
C LYS A 48 -13.70 -49.09 9.41
N GLU A 49 -13.46 -50.31 8.92
CA GLU A 49 -14.51 -51.21 8.47
C GLU A 49 -15.52 -51.47 9.61
N GLY A 50 -16.82 -51.25 9.34
CA GLY A 50 -17.90 -51.42 10.30
C GLY A 50 -18.35 -50.13 11.02
N ASN A 51 -17.69 -48.99 10.82
CA ASN A 51 -18.16 -47.70 11.35
C ASN A 51 -19.38 -47.17 10.57
N ASP A 52 -20.36 -46.61 11.30
CA ASP A 52 -21.47 -45.87 10.70
C ASP A 52 -21.00 -44.48 10.28
N THR A 53 -20.76 -44.35 8.99
CA THR A 53 -20.42 -43.11 8.30
C THR A 53 -21.41 -41.95 8.53
N TYR A 54 -22.72 -42.21 8.71
CA TYR A 54 -23.73 -41.15 8.94
C TYR A 54 -23.56 -40.56 10.34
N ALA A 55 -23.47 -41.45 11.32
CA ALA A 55 -23.22 -41.09 12.71
C ALA A 55 -21.89 -40.32 12.83
N PHE A 56 -20.85 -40.72 12.10
CA PHE A 56 -19.57 -40.02 12.08
C PHE A 56 -19.67 -38.59 11.56
N MET A 57 -20.37 -38.36 10.44
CA MET A 57 -20.60 -37.02 9.90
C MET A 57 -21.41 -36.16 10.89
N GLU A 58 -22.52 -36.68 11.43
CA GLU A 58 -23.36 -35.91 12.38
C GLU A 58 -22.57 -35.53 13.64
N GLN A 59 -21.79 -36.49 14.18
CA GLN A 59 -20.89 -36.24 15.32
C GLN A 59 -19.81 -35.20 14.98
N SER A 60 -19.18 -35.29 13.80
CA SER A 60 -18.14 -34.35 13.38
C SER A 60 -18.70 -32.93 13.24
N VAL A 61 -19.88 -32.78 12.64
CA VAL A 61 -20.51 -31.47 12.47
C VAL A 61 -20.97 -30.89 13.81
N ALA A 62 -21.45 -31.73 14.73
CA ALA A 62 -21.85 -31.34 16.08
C ALA A 62 -20.67 -31.07 17.03
N ASP A 63 -19.49 -31.62 16.75
CA ASP A 63 -18.28 -31.44 17.56
C ASP A 63 -17.89 -29.95 17.61
N VAL A 64 -17.81 -29.42 18.83
CA VAL A 64 -17.46 -28.03 19.12
C VAL A 64 -15.96 -27.77 18.88
N SER A 65 -15.12 -28.81 18.94
CA SER A 65 -13.69 -28.71 18.63
C SER A 65 -13.44 -28.48 17.14
N ILE A 66 -14.33 -28.95 16.26
CA ILE A 66 -14.26 -28.67 14.82
C ILE A 66 -14.66 -27.21 14.60
N THR A 67 -13.70 -26.41 14.15
CA THR A 67 -13.85 -24.98 13.96
C THR A 67 -14.53 -24.65 12.64
N ASN A 68 -14.27 -25.42 11.58
CA ASN A 68 -14.88 -25.24 10.27
C ASN A 68 -15.17 -26.59 9.59
N VAL A 69 -16.14 -26.61 8.68
CA VAL A 69 -16.51 -27.77 7.84
C VAL A 69 -16.32 -27.36 6.39
N LEU A 70 -15.37 -27.98 5.68
CA LEU A 70 -15.16 -27.75 4.26
C LEU A 70 -16.13 -28.60 3.46
N LEU A 71 -16.90 -27.96 2.58
CA LEU A 71 -17.79 -28.62 1.64
C LEU A 71 -17.12 -28.61 0.27
N LEU A 72 -16.56 -29.75 -0.14
CA LEU A 72 -15.94 -29.90 -1.45
C LEU A 72 -17.04 -30.17 -2.46
N LEU A 73 -17.39 -29.13 -3.22
CA LEU A 73 -18.53 -29.16 -4.11
C LEU A 73 -18.12 -29.62 -5.51
N ASP A 74 -18.86 -30.60 -6.03
CA ASP A 74 -18.85 -31.06 -7.40
C ASP A 74 -20.30 -31.35 -7.86
N ALA A 75 -20.48 -31.75 -9.11
CA ALA A 75 -21.80 -32.08 -9.66
C ALA A 75 -22.49 -33.21 -8.88
N GLN A 76 -21.73 -34.19 -8.38
CA GLN A 76 -22.27 -35.31 -7.62
C GLN A 76 -22.74 -34.86 -6.23
N TYR A 77 -21.98 -34.00 -5.56
CA TYR A 77 -22.31 -33.42 -4.27
C TYR A 77 -23.62 -32.64 -4.36
N GLU A 78 -23.77 -31.78 -5.38
CA GLU A 78 -25.00 -31.03 -5.61
C GLU A 78 -26.21 -31.96 -5.79
N MET A 79 -26.09 -32.94 -6.69
CA MET A 79 -27.16 -33.88 -6.98
C MET A 79 -27.56 -34.67 -5.73
N LYS A 80 -26.58 -35.26 -5.02
CA LYS A 80 -26.81 -36.06 -3.81
C LYS A 80 -27.42 -35.22 -2.68
N ALA A 81 -26.94 -34.00 -2.48
CA ALA A 81 -27.47 -33.11 -1.44
C ALA A 81 -28.92 -32.69 -1.72
N ASN A 82 -29.25 -32.38 -2.98
CA ASN A 82 -30.60 -31.96 -3.38
C ASN A 82 -31.60 -33.12 -3.34
N SER A 83 -31.20 -34.33 -3.76
CA SER A 83 -32.05 -35.52 -3.77
C SER A 83 -32.44 -36.01 -2.37
N ARG A 84 -31.66 -35.68 -1.33
CA ARG A 84 -31.97 -36.07 0.07
C ARG A 84 -33.16 -35.37 0.68
N SER A 85 -33.67 -34.32 0.05
CA SER A 85 -34.92 -33.65 0.45
C SER A 85 -36.16 -34.58 0.43
N GLY A 86 -36.03 -35.83 -0.06
CA GLY A 86 -37.10 -36.84 -0.15
C GLY A 86 -36.85 -38.17 0.58
N GLY A 87 -35.83 -38.31 1.42
CA GLY A 87 -35.71 -39.44 2.37
C GLY A 87 -35.18 -40.79 1.83
N VAL A 88 -34.59 -40.86 0.63
CA VAL A 88 -33.98 -42.10 0.11
C VAL A 88 -32.59 -41.81 -0.46
N GLY A 89 -31.54 -42.08 0.32
CA GLY A 89 -30.15 -41.98 -0.12
C GLY A 89 -29.17 -42.36 0.98
N THR A 90 -28.46 -43.48 0.79
CA THR A 90 -27.61 -44.18 1.76
C THR A 90 -26.18 -43.65 1.86
N GLU A 91 -25.83 -42.61 1.11
CA GLU A 91 -24.52 -41.98 1.30
C GLU A 91 -24.55 -41.11 2.56
N THR A 92 -23.41 -40.94 3.19
CA THR A 92 -23.37 -40.63 4.62
C THR A 92 -22.47 -39.45 4.94
N GLN A 93 -21.78 -38.92 3.92
CA GLN A 93 -20.81 -37.84 4.05
C GLN A 93 -21.26 -36.50 3.45
N ILE A 94 -22.38 -36.46 2.72
CA ILE A 94 -22.95 -35.22 2.19
C ILE A 94 -23.78 -34.53 3.28
N ILE A 95 -23.47 -33.27 3.58
CA ILE A 95 -24.27 -32.47 4.51
C ILE A 95 -25.68 -32.24 3.94
N SER A 96 -26.70 -32.57 4.74
CA SER A 96 -28.11 -32.31 4.38
C SER A 96 -28.57 -30.91 4.81
N PRO A 97 -29.66 -30.38 4.22
CA PRO A 97 -30.25 -29.11 4.65
C PRO A 97 -30.62 -29.09 6.15
N GLU A 98 -31.07 -30.22 6.70
CA GLU A 98 -31.43 -30.34 8.12
C GLU A 98 -30.20 -30.16 9.02
N ILE A 99 -29.09 -30.81 8.69
CA ILE A 99 -27.83 -30.68 9.45
C ILE A 99 -27.26 -29.27 9.32
N TYR A 100 -27.29 -28.72 8.10
CA TYR A 100 -26.84 -27.35 7.83
C TYR A 100 -27.59 -26.31 8.68
N ASN A 101 -28.90 -26.47 8.86
CA ASN A 101 -29.73 -25.55 9.64
C ASN A 101 -29.62 -25.74 11.17
N LYS A 102 -29.07 -26.86 11.66
CA LYS A 102 -28.86 -27.12 13.09
C LYS A 102 -27.61 -26.44 13.65
N VAL A 103 -26.66 -26.05 12.80
CA VAL A 103 -25.36 -25.48 13.21
C VAL A 103 -25.18 -24.08 12.62
N LYS A 104 -24.32 -23.26 13.22
CA LYS A 104 -24.00 -21.92 12.71
C LYS A 104 -23.49 -22.01 11.28
N GLN A 105 -24.19 -21.33 10.36
CA GLN A 105 -23.91 -21.38 8.92
C GLN A 105 -22.47 -21.00 8.56
N GLU A 106 -21.86 -20.06 9.29
CA GLU A 106 -20.48 -19.63 9.09
C GLU A 106 -19.41 -20.71 9.34
N LYS A 107 -19.80 -21.84 9.95
CA LYS A 107 -18.95 -23.03 10.12
C LYS A 107 -18.73 -23.74 8.79
N PHE A 108 -19.68 -23.68 7.86
CA PHE A 108 -19.60 -24.35 6.57
C PHE A 108 -18.91 -23.46 5.53
N ILE A 109 -17.86 -23.98 4.91
CA ILE A 109 -17.05 -23.28 3.92
C ILE A 109 -17.09 -24.06 2.61
N PRO A 110 -17.81 -23.55 1.59
CA PRO A 110 -17.80 -24.15 0.25
C PRO A 110 -16.46 -23.97 -0.45
N VAL A 111 -15.94 -25.05 -1.05
CA VAL A 111 -14.68 -25.09 -1.81
C VAL A 111 -14.91 -25.84 -3.12
N LEU A 112 -14.30 -25.37 -4.21
CA LEU A 112 -14.36 -25.99 -5.53
C LEU A 112 -12.97 -26.45 -5.99
N PHE A 113 -12.91 -27.63 -6.61
CA PHE A 113 -11.74 -28.07 -7.37
C PHE A 113 -11.97 -28.12 -8.87
N GLU A 114 -13.24 -28.09 -9.29
CA GLU A 114 -13.62 -28.17 -10.69
C GLU A 114 -14.93 -27.40 -10.94
N ARG A 115 -15.12 -27.00 -12.19
CA ARG A 115 -16.32 -26.34 -12.68
C ARG A 115 -16.95 -27.23 -13.76
N GLY A 116 -18.26 -27.07 -13.98
CA GLY A 116 -18.95 -27.72 -15.08
C GLY A 116 -18.39 -27.27 -16.44
N ALA A 117 -18.73 -27.99 -17.51
CA ALA A 117 -18.20 -27.76 -18.87
C ALA A 117 -18.37 -26.32 -19.38
N ASN A 118 -19.38 -25.59 -18.89
CA ASN A 118 -19.66 -24.19 -19.24
C ASN A 118 -19.17 -23.18 -18.18
N GLY A 119 -18.31 -23.60 -17.25
CA GLY A 119 -17.87 -22.79 -16.11
C GLY A 119 -18.86 -22.74 -14.94
N GLU A 120 -19.89 -23.59 -14.96
CA GLU A 120 -20.92 -23.67 -13.93
C GLU A 120 -20.35 -24.07 -12.57
N VAL A 121 -20.86 -23.46 -11.50
CA VAL A 121 -20.51 -23.80 -10.13
C VAL A 121 -21.64 -24.64 -9.53
N HIS A 122 -21.34 -25.92 -9.28
CA HIS A 122 -22.29 -26.87 -8.72
C HIS A 122 -22.50 -26.60 -7.23
N LYS A 123 -23.70 -26.17 -6.84
CA LYS A 123 -24.05 -25.92 -5.43
C LYS A 123 -25.41 -26.51 -5.09
N PRO A 124 -25.52 -27.27 -3.99
CA PRO A 124 -26.81 -27.59 -3.39
C PRO A 124 -27.70 -26.36 -3.22
N ALA A 125 -29.03 -26.54 -3.31
CA ALA A 125 -30.01 -25.44 -3.29
C ALA A 125 -29.86 -24.51 -2.08
N TYR A 126 -29.51 -25.05 -0.91
CA TYR A 126 -29.32 -24.31 0.33
C TYR A 126 -28.00 -23.51 0.39
N LEU A 127 -27.07 -23.72 -0.55
CA LEU A 127 -25.78 -23.02 -0.65
C LEU A 127 -25.70 -22.03 -1.82
N LYS A 128 -26.72 -21.93 -2.68
CA LYS A 128 -26.67 -21.11 -3.91
C LYS A 128 -26.28 -19.65 -3.68
N GLY A 129 -26.71 -19.06 -2.57
CA GLY A 129 -26.40 -17.67 -2.22
C GLY A 129 -25.07 -17.44 -1.49
N LEU A 130 -24.32 -18.50 -1.16
CA LEU A 130 -23.11 -18.39 -0.36
C LEU A 130 -21.85 -18.18 -1.20
N LEU A 131 -20.92 -17.40 -0.65
CA LEU A 131 -19.56 -17.30 -1.16
C LEU A 131 -18.83 -18.65 -1.03
N HIS A 132 -17.82 -18.85 -1.86
CA HIS A 132 -17.03 -20.08 -1.94
C HIS A 132 -15.57 -19.74 -2.24
N PHE A 133 -14.67 -20.68 -1.96
CA PHE A 133 -13.29 -20.65 -2.45
C PHE A 133 -13.21 -21.45 -3.74
N ASP A 134 -12.55 -20.89 -4.74
CA ASP A 134 -12.43 -21.53 -6.06
C ASP A 134 -10.97 -21.90 -6.33
N LEU A 135 -10.65 -23.18 -6.15
CA LEU A 135 -9.34 -23.76 -6.40
C LEU A 135 -9.30 -24.49 -7.76
N SER A 136 -10.27 -24.25 -8.65
CA SER A 136 -10.31 -24.90 -9.97
C SER A 136 -9.42 -24.25 -11.03
N ILE A 137 -8.98 -23.01 -10.82
CA ILE A 137 -8.20 -22.24 -11.77
C ILE A 137 -6.72 -22.35 -11.39
N SER A 138 -5.92 -23.03 -12.20
CA SER A 138 -4.50 -23.30 -11.93
C SER A 138 -3.68 -22.05 -11.62
N GLU A 139 -3.91 -20.97 -12.35
CA GLU A 139 -3.17 -19.71 -12.21
C GLU A 139 -3.51 -18.96 -10.91
N GLN A 140 -4.63 -19.28 -10.27
CA GLN A 140 -5.11 -18.63 -9.04
C GLN A 140 -5.07 -19.56 -7.82
N TYR A 141 -4.64 -20.82 -8.02
CA TYR A 141 -4.71 -21.86 -7.00
C TYR A 141 -3.98 -21.45 -5.71
N ASP A 142 -2.72 -21.03 -5.82
CA ASP A 142 -1.88 -20.70 -4.65
C ASP A 142 -2.46 -19.52 -3.85
N ASP A 143 -2.92 -18.48 -4.53
CA ASP A 143 -3.50 -17.29 -3.91
C ASP A 143 -4.82 -17.62 -3.19
N GLU A 144 -5.71 -18.37 -3.84
CA GLU A 144 -6.99 -18.78 -3.27
C GLU A 144 -6.80 -19.80 -2.12
N TYR A 145 -5.81 -20.68 -2.22
CA TYR A 145 -5.45 -21.63 -1.16
C TYR A 145 -4.94 -20.89 0.08
N GLN A 146 -4.01 -19.95 -0.08
CA GLN A 146 -3.54 -19.11 1.03
C GLN A 146 -4.69 -18.31 1.65
N ARG A 147 -5.63 -17.81 0.82
CA ARG A 147 -6.83 -17.12 1.30
C ARG A 147 -7.71 -18.02 2.15
N LEU A 148 -7.89 -19.29 1.74
CA LEU A 148 -8.63 -20.29 2.51
C LEU A 148 -7.94 -20.60 3.84
N VAL A 149 -6.63 -20.83 3.85
CA VAL A 149 -5.84 -21.09 5.07
C VAL A 149 -5.99 -19.92 6.04
N LYS A 150 -5.83 -18.66 5.61
CA LYS A 150 -6.06 -17.47 6.45
C LYS A 150 -7.47 -17.47 7.07
N ARG A 151 -8.50 -17.82 6.28
CA ARG A 151 -9.89 -17.91 6.76
C ARG A 151 -10.08 -19.00 7.82
N LEU A 152 -9.36 -20.12 7.72
CA LEU A 152 -9.41 -21.22 8.70
C LEU A 152 -8.75 -20.85 10.04
N TYR A 153 -7.67 -20.06 9.99
CA TYR A 153 -7.03 -19.46 11.18
C TYR A 153 -7.84 -18.30 11.80
N GLY A 154 -8.99 -17.94 11.23
CA GLY A 154 -9.82 -16.83 11.72
C GLY A 154 -9.27 -15.45 11.39
N ILE A 155 -8.30 -15.36 10.47
CA ILE A 155 -7.72 -14.09 10.03
C ILE A 155 -8.67 -13.43 9.03
N GLU A 156 -9.06 -12.19 9.31
CA GLU A 156 -9.94 -11.41 8.43
C GLU A 156 -9.18 -11.01 7.15
N ILE A 157 -9.58 -11.59 6.01
CA ILE A 157 -8.94 -11.35 4.70
C ILE A 157 -9.06 -9.89 4.28
N TYR A 158 -10.20 -9.27 4.57
CA TYR A 158 -10.47 -7.85 4.29
C TYR A 158 -10.76 -7.14 5.61
N GLN A 159 -9.71 -6.66 6.26
CA GLN A 159 -9.89 -5.83 7.46
C GLN A 159 -10.63 -4.55 7.07
N LYS A 160 -11.81 -4.34 7.67
CA LYS A 160 -12.48 -3.05 7.57
C LYS A 160 -11.53 -2.01 8.17
N PRO A 161 -11.09 -0.98 7.41
CA PRO A 161 -10.24 0.04 7.96
C PRO A 161 -10.97 0.75 9.10
N GLU A 162 -10.22 1.18 10.10
CA GLU A 162 -10.80 1.99 11.16
C GLU A 162 -11.46 3.24 10.57
N LEU A 163 -12.60 3.62 11.14
CA LEU A 163 -13.28 4.83 10.73
C LEU A 163 -12.35 6.03 10.96
N GLY A 164 -12.04 6.75 9.89
CA GLY A 164 -11.20 7.94 9.93
C GLY A 164 -11.87 9.10 10.67
N LYS A 165 -11.07 10.11 11.04
CA LYS A 165 -11.58 11.35 11.62
C LYS A 165 -12.19 12.25 10.54
N ARG A 166 -13.13 13.11 10.93
CA ARG A 166 -13.66 14.17 10.06
C ARG A 166 -12.47 15.06 9.62
N PRO A 167 -12.21 15.21 8.31
CA PRO A 167 -11.10 16.02 7.84
C PRO A 167 -11.24 17.50 8.22
N SER A 168 -10.12 18.13 8.62
CA SER A 168 -10.13 19.52 9.09
C SER A 168 -10.44 20.56 8.00
N TRP A 169 -10.27 20.19 6.72
CA TRP A 169 -10.54 21.06 5.58
C TRP A 169 -12.04 21.22 5.25
N ILE A 170 -12.92 20.41 5.84
CA ILE A 170 -14.37 20.51 5.61
C ILE A 170 -14.91 21.88 6.06
N ASP A 171 -14.35 22.44 7.12
CA ASP A 171 -14.79 23.72 7.71
C ASP A 171 -13.76 24.85 7.44
N ALA A 172 -12.73 24.59 6.61
CA ALA A 172 -11.65 25.53 6.36
C ALA A 172 -12.01 26.54 5.26
N THR A 173 -11.89 27.84 5.57
CA THR A 173 -11.84 28.90 4.57
C THR A 173 -10.56 28.80 3.74
N PRO A 174 -10.58 29.13 2.43
CA PRO A 174 -9.39 29.05 1.58
C PRO A 174 -8.25 29.86 2.18
N VAL A 175 -7.17 29.15 2.53
CA VAL A 175 -6.00 29.71 3.24
C VAL A 175 -5.24 30.70 2.36
N VAL A 176 -5.24 30.48 1.05
CA VAL A 176 -4.55 31.36 0.08
C VAL A 176 -5.48 32.48 -0.39
N SER A 177 -5.07 33.72 -0.13
CA SER A 177 -5.84 34.90 -0.52
C SER A 177 -6.05 35.01 -2.04
N THR A 178 -7.19 35.58 -2.46
CA THR A 178 -7.47 35.89 -3.87
C THR A 178 -6.38 36.78 -4.48
N LYS A 179 -5.81 37.70 -3.69
CA LYS A 179 -4.70 38.55 -4.12
C LYS A 179 -3.48 37.71 -4.51
N THR A 180 -3.07 36.77 -3.66
CA THR A 180 -1.94 35.87 -3.93
C THR A 180 -2.19 35.04 -5.20
N ARG A 181 -3.40 34.48 -5.36
CA ARG A 181 -3.78 33.71 -6.56
C ARG A 181 -3.67 34.56 -7.84
N SER A 182 -4.16 35.80 -7.80
CA SER A 182 -4.07 36.75 -8.90
C SER A 182 -2.64 37.24 -9.15
N THR A 183 -1.81 37.31 -8.12
CA THR A 183 -0.39 37.67 -8.28
C THR A 183 0.36 36.58 -9.04
N TYR A 184 0.19 35.30 -8.70
CA TYR A 184 0.88 34.22 -9.39
C TYR A 184 0.35 33.95 -10.80
N SER A 185 -0.90 34.31 -11.10
CA SER A 185 -1.47 34.10 -12.44
C SER A 185 -0.74 34.87 -13.54
N VAL A 186 0.05 35.89 -13.18
CA VAL A 186 0.94 36.60 -14.10
C VAL A 186 1.92 35.65 -14.81
N LEU A 187 2.29 34.53 -14.18
CA LEU A 187 3.21 33.53 -14.75
C LEU A 187 2.60 32.75 -15.92
N LYS A 188 1.27 32.79 -16.12
CA LYS A 188 0.60 32.23 -17.31
C LYS A 188 0.51 33.20 -18.48
N THR A 189 0.90 34.46 -18.29
CA THR A 189 0.77 35.47 -19.33
C THR A 189 1.93 35.38 -20.33
N ASN A 190 1.77 35.96 -21.53
CA ASN A 190 2.79 35.98 -22.59
C ASN A 190 3.95 36.96 -22.27
N LEU A 191 4.55 36.82 -21.10
CA LEU A 191 5.79 37.51 -20.75
C LEU A 191 7.00 36.82 -21.39
N PRO A 192 8.10 37.54 -21.66
CA PRO A 192 9.37 36.91 -22.04
C PRO A 192 9.86 35.94 -20.97
N ASP A 193 10.44 34.80 -21.36
CA ASP A 193 10.92 33.75 -20.45
C ASP A 193 11.72 34.29 -19.27
N ARG A 194 12.65 35.23 -19.52
CA ARG A 194 13.47 35.85 -18.48
C ARG A 194 12.64 36.54 -17.40
N ALA A 195 11.63 37.31 -17.81
CA ALA A 195 10.78 38.04 -16.87
C ALA A 195 9.85 37.09 -16.08
N GLN A 196 9.41 35.99 -16.69
CA GLN A 196 8.66 34.95 -15.98
C GLN A 196 9.52 34.25 -14.93
N ILE A 197 10.75 33.87 -15.30
CA ILE A 197 11.72 33.23 -14.40
C ILE A 197 12.07 34.16 -13.23
N GLU A 198 12.39 35.43 -13.49
CA GLU A 198 12.72 36.40 -12.43
C GLU A 198 11.57 36.58 -11.43
N GLN A 199 10.32 36.62 -11.90
CA GLN A 199 9.15 36.68 -11.03
C GLN A 199 8.93 35.39 -10.24
N PHE A 200 9.07 34.23 -10.88
CA PHE A 200 8.94 32.94 -10.21
C PHE A 200 9.97 32.77 -9.09
N ILE A 201 11.23 33.12 -9.36
CA ILE A 201 12.30 33.13 -8.35
C ILE A 201 11.97 34.11 -7.22
N SER A 202 11.44 35.29 -7.53
CA SER A 202 11.03 36.26 -6.51
C SER A 202 9.93 35.68 -5.59
N PHE A 203 8.93 35.00 -6.15
CA PHE A 203 7.88 34.35 -5.36
C PHE A 203 8.41 33.19 -4.51
N LEU A 204 9.30 32.36 -5.07
CA LEU A 204 10.00 31.32 -4.33
C LEU A 204 10.81 31.92 -3.15
N SER A 205 11.49 33.04 -3.37
CA SER A 205 12.23 33.73 -2.32
C SER A 205 11.32 34.26 -1.20
N GLN A 206 10.11 34.71 -1.52
CA GLN A 206 9.13 35.14 -0.51
C GLN A 206 8.63 33.97 0.33
N ILE A 207 8.41 32.80 -0.28
CA ILE A 207 8.06 31.56 0.44
C ILE A 207 9.21 31.13 1.35
N LYS A 208 10.46 31.13 0.84
CA LYS A 208 11.66 30.85 1.65
C LYS A 208 11.72 31.74 2.89
N GLU A 209 11.54 33.06 2.73
CA GLU A 209 11.54 33.99 3.86
C GLU A 209 10.44 33.68 4.88
N LYS A 210 9.25 33.27 4.42
CA LYS A 210 8.15 32.86 5.31
C LYS A 210 8.51 31.61 6.11
N ILE A 211 9.16 30.61 5.50
CA ILE A 211 9.62 29.40 6.20
C ILE A 211 10.67 29.77 7.25
N ILE A 212 11.67 30.58 6.88
CA ILE A 212 12.77 30.98 7.79
C ILE A 212 12.23 31.77 8.99
N ARG A 213 11.30 32.70 8.76
CA ARG A 213 10.74 33.56 9.82
C ARG A 213 9.60 32.92 10.61
N PHE A 214 9.11 31.77 10.18
CA PHE A 214 7.99 31.09 10.83
C PHE A 214 8.23 30.92 12.33
N MET A 215 7.37 31.54 13.13
CA MET A 215 7.40 31.53 14.61
C MET A 215 8.76 31.86 15.24
N ARG A 216 9.63 32.62 14.57
CA ARG A 216 11.01 32.89 15.04
C ARG A 216 11.07 33.58 16.41
N ASP A 217 10.05 34.38 16.73
CA ASP A 217 9.95 35.12 17.99
C ASP A 217 9.18 34.36 19.08
N GLU A 218 8.74 33.12 18.81
CA GLU A 218 7.97 32.30 19.74
C GLU A 218 8.85 31.20 20.36
N SER A 219 8.67 30.94 21.66
CA SER A 219 9.33 29.82 22.33
C SER A 219 8.43 28.60 22.36
N LEU A 220 8.95 27.47 21.86
CA LEU A 220 8.31 26.16 21.98
C LEU A 220 8.85 25.32 23.15
N SER A 221 9.63 25.89 24.08
CA SER A 221 10.17 25.13 25.21
C SER A 221 9.07 24.61 26.16
N GLY A 222 9.13 23.31 26.49
CA GLY A 222 8.18 22.68 27.43
C GLY A 222 6.73 22.62 26.94
N VAL A 223 6.52 22.73 25.63
CA VAL A 223 5.21 22.76 25.00
C VAL A 223 4.58 21.36 24.96
N ASP A 224 3.28 21.27 25.27
CA ASP A 224 2.53 20.02 25.16
C ASP A 224 2.32 19.60 23.70
N PHE A 225 1.88 18.35 23.51
CA PHE A 225 1.68 17.79 22.18
C PHE A 225 0.61 18.52 21.36
N ASP A 226 -0.43 19.09 21.99
CA ASP A 226 -1.51 19.77 21.28
C ASP A 226 -1.03 21.08 20.66
N LYS A 227 -0.23 21.85 21.40
CA LYS A 227 0.43 23.05 20.88
C LYS A 227 1.47 22.73 19.82
N TYR A 228 2.23 21.64 19.96
CA TYR A 228 3.18 21.21 18.91
C TYR A 228 2.46 20.87 17.59
N ILE A 229 1.37 20.10 17.67
CA ILE A 229 0.52 19.80 16.50
C ILE A 229 -0.07 21.07 15.91
N SER A 230 -0.51 22.01 16.75
CA SER A 230 -1.06 23.29 16.30
C SER A 230 -0.01 24.16 15.61
N ALA A 231 1.21 24.20 16.14
CA ALA A 231 2.34 24.90 15.52
C ALA A 231 2.67 24.30 14.15
N TYR A 232 2.72 22.97 14.02
CA TYR A 232 2.86 22.34 12.71
C TYR A 232 1.67 22.65 11.79
N ALA A 233 0.43 22.57 12.29
CA ALA A 233 -0.77 22.88 11.53
C ALA A 233 -0.77 24.31 10.95
N ASN A 234 -0.17 25.28 11.65
CA ASN A 234 -0.07 26.66 11.19
C ASN A 234 0.88 26.83 9.98
N THR A 235 1.79 25.88 9.75
CA THR A 235 2.64 25.88 8.55
C THR A 235 1.85 25.71 7.24
N ARG A 236 0.60 25.24 7.31
CA ARG A 236 -0.29 25.11 6.15
C ARG A 236 -0.44 26.41 5.37
N THR A 237 -0.40 27.55 6.05
CA THR A 237 -0.43 28.86 5.39
C THR A 237 0.69 29.04 4.37
N ILE A 238 1.89 28.57 4.70
CA ILE A 238 3.06 28.62 3.83
C ILE A 238 3.01 27.50 2.80
N ARG A 239 2.63 26.29 3.23
CA ARG A 239 2.46 25.12 2.36
C ARG A 239 1.49 25.40 1.22
N ASP A 240 0.27 25.84 1.53
CA ASP A 240 -0.79 26.03 0.53
C ASP A 240 -0.42 27.17 -0.43
N GLU A 241 0.30 28.19 0.04
CA GLU A 241 0.85 29.24 -0.84
C GLU A 241 1.92 28.69 -1.77
N PHE A 242 2.83 27.84 -1.28
CA PHE A 242 3.79 27.13 -2.12
C PHE A 242 3.09 26.24 -3.16
N LEU A 243 2.09 25.46 -2.76
CA LEU A 243 1.32 24.60 -3.68
C LEU A 243 0.58 25.43 -4.72
N GLN A 244 0.06 26.60 -4.34
CA GLN A 244 -0.56 27.53 -5.27
C GLN A 244 0.44 28.12 -6.28
N LEU A 245 1.70 28.34 -5.89
CA LEU A 245 2.78 28.73 -6.82
C LEU A 245 3.17 27.57 -7.73
N MET A 246 3.25 26.34 -7.19
CA MET A 246 3.62 25.14 -7.94
C MET A 246 2.66 24.80 -9.08
N LYS A 247 1.41 25.28 -9.04
CA LYS A 247 0.47 25.21 -10.19
C LYS A 247 1.00 25.92 -11.45
N TYR A 248 2.03 26.75 -11.32
CA TYR A 248 2.65 27.51 -12.41
C TYR A 248 4.01 26.97 -12.84
N VAL A 249 4.58 25.96 -12.16
CA VAL A 249 5.94 25.50 -12.39
C VAL A 249 6.19 25.04 -13.83
N SER A 250 5.19 24.42 -14.48
CA SER A 250 5.29 23.92 -15.86
C SER A 250 5.29 25.02 -16.92
N TYR A 251 4.94 26.25 -16.57
CA TYR A 251 5.03 27.41 -17.47
C TYR A 251 6.43 28.03 -17.43
N ILE A 252 7.22 27.71 -16.40
CA ILE A 252 8.55 28.26 -16.21
C ILE A 252 9.55 27.31 -16.83
N LYS A 253 10.31 27.80 -17.81
CA LYS A 253 11.43 27.04 -18.36
C LYS A 253 12.39 26.64 -17.24
N ASN A 254 12.64 25.34 -17.11
CA ASN A 254 13.45 24.75 -16.04
C ASN A 254 12.94 25.08 -14.62
N GLY A 255 11.62 25.21 -14.45
CA GLY A 255 10.99 25.61 -13.19
C GLY A 255 11.44 24.79 -11.98
N GLU A 256 11.61 23.47 -12.16
CA GLU A 256 12.10 22.54 -11.16
C GLU A 256 13.50 22.87 -10.62
N HIS A 257 14.38 23.47 -11.44
CA HIS A 257 15.72 23.86 -11.01
C HIS A 257 15.63 24.93 -9.92
N TYR A 258 14.76 25.91 -10.11
CA TYR A 258 14.56 27.00 -9.16
C TYR A 258 13.86 26.53 -7.88
N VAL A 259 12.93 25.59 -7.98
CA VAL A 259 12.29 24.96 -6.81
C VAL A 259 13.32 24.19 -5.99
N CYS A 260 14.12 23.34 -6.63
CA CYS A 260 15.18 22.57 -5.96
C CYS A 260 16.19 23.48 -5.27
N ASN A 261 16.63 24.54 -5.94
CA ASN A 261 17.57 25.51 -5.36
C ASN A 261 16.97 26.23 -4.16
N MET A 262 15.71 26.67 -4.24
CA MET A 262 15.03 27.30 -3.11
C MET A 262 14.91 26.35 -1.91
N LEU A 263 14.51 25.09 -2.14
CA LEU A 263 14.39 24.09 -1.07
C LEU A 263 15.76 23.79 -0.44
N GLU A 264 16.82 23.63 -1.24
CA GLU A 264 18.19 23.40 -0.75
C GLU A 264 18.71 24.58 0.08
N GLU A 265 18.59 25.81 -0.41
CA GLU A 265 18.97 27.02 0.32
C GLU A 265 18.21 27.12 1.65
N THR A 266 16.91 26.86 1.63
CA THR A 266 16.08 26.90 2.84
C THR A 266 16.51 25.82 3.83
N ARG A 267 16.78 24.60 3.35
CA ARG A 267 17.26 23.49 4.18
C ARG A 267 18.57 23.83 4.88
N ASN A 268 19.51 24.44 4.17
CA ASN A 268 20.80 24.86 4.73
C ASN A 268 20.67 25.94 5.80
N ILE A 269 19.77 26.91 5.61
CA ILE A 269 19.52 27.93 6.63
C ILE A 269 18.87 27.30 7.87
N VAL A 270 17.85 26.46 7.68
CA VAL A 270 17.15 25.80 8.79
C VAL A 270 18.08 24.86 9.54
N ASN A 271 19.00 24.15 8.87
CA ASN A 271 19.99 23.27 9.49
C ASN A 271 20.86 23.93 10.58
N ARG A 272 21.03 25.25 10.53
CA ARG A 272 21.81 26.01 11.51
C ARG A 272 20.99 26.38 12.75
N GLU A 273 19.67 26.18 12.71
CA GLU A 273 18.76 26.35 13.83
C GLU A 273 18.69 25.07 14.68
N ASN A 274 18.18 25.18 15.91
CA ASN A 274 18.03 24.04 16.82
C ASN A 274 16.67 24.08 17.54
N GLY A 275 16.23 22.94 18.06
CA GLY A 275 15.03 22.81 18.88
C GLY A 275 13.73 22.54 18.10
N LEU A 276 12.60 22.53 18.81
CA LEU A 276 11.31 22.09 18.28
C LEU A 276 10.83 22.87 17.05
N LEU A 277 11.16 24.16 16.95
CA LEU A 277 10.80 24.97 15.80
C LEU A 277 11.57 24.57 14.53
N ASN A 278 12.85 24.21 14.69
CA ASN A 278 13.66 23.66 13.60
C ASN A 278 13.01 22.36 13.10
N GLU A 279 12.63 21.44 13.99
CA GLU A 279 11.96 20.18 13.61
C GLU A 279 10.68 20.41 12.79
N ILE A 280 9.86 21.40 13.18
CA ILE A 280 8.64 21.78 12.45
C ILE A 280 8.98 22.25 11.03
N LYS A 281 9.98 23.12 10.87
CA LYS A 281 10.43 23.61 9.55
C LYS A 281 11.00 22.47 8.69
N LEU A 282 11.76 21.55 9.28
CA LEU A 282 12.29 20.38 8.57
C LEU A 282 11.19 19.41 8.14
N THR A 283 10.18 19.22 8.98
CA THR A 283 9.00 18.41 8.65
C THR A 283 8.20 19.04 7.52
N LEU A 284 8.06 20.39 7.52
CA LEU A 284 7.46 21.10 6.40
C LEU A 284 8.26 20.91 5.11
N LEU A 285 9.59 21.08 5.14
CA LEU A 285 10.44 20.87 3.95
C LEU A 285 10.32 19.45 3.38
N HIS A 286 10.23 18.45 4.25
CA HIS A 286 9.96 17.06 3.86
C HIS A 286 8.60 16.95 3.14
N GLU A 287 7.53 17.52 3.71
CA GLU A 287 6.20 17.56 3.09
C GLU A 287 6.20 18.27 1.72
N LEU A 288 6.84 19.44 1.62
CA LEU A 288 6.93 20.23 0.38
C LEU A 288 7.71 19.50 -0.74
N PHE A 289 8.75 18.75 -0.36
CA PHE A 289 9.51 17.94 -1.31
C PHE A 289 8.65 16.84 -1.92
N ILE A 290 7.90 16.08 -1.10
CA ILE A 290 6.97 15.06 -1.58
C ILE A 290 5.88 15.67 -2.48
N TYR A 291 5.31 16.83 -2.10
CA TYR A 291 4.35 17.53 -2.96
C TYR A 291 4.95 17.93 -4.31
N SER A 292 6.22 18.34 -4.35
CA SER A 292 6.89 18.72 -5.59
C SER A 292 7.01 17.51 -6.52
N ILE A 293 7.42 16.35 -6.01
CA ILE A 293 7.44 15.09 -6.75
C ILE A 293 6.03 14.70 -7.23
N ALA A 294 5.01 14.81 -6.38
CA ALA A 294 3.62 14.51 -6.74
C ALA A 294 3.12 15.42 -7.87
N ILE A 295 3.42 16.71 -7.83
CA ILE A 295 3.03 17.70 -8.84
C ILE A 295 3.77 17.45 -10.15
N TYR A 296 5.08 17.17 -10.12
CA TYR A 296 5.84 16.83 -11.33
C TYR A 296 5.32 15.56 -11.99
N TYR A 297 5.02 14.52 -11.21
CA TYR A 297 4.42 13.30 -11.72
C TYR A 297 3.03 13.54 -12.33
N LYS A 298 2.15 14.26 -11.62
CA LYS A 298 0.81 14.63 -12.11
C LYS A 298 0.86 15.41 -13.42
N ASN A 299 1.84 16.30 -13.57
CA ASN A 299 2.07 17.08 -14.78
C ASN A 299 2.84 16.32 -15.87
N GLN A 300 3.21 15.06 -15.64
CA GLN A 300 4.06 14.25 -16.54
C GLN A 300 5.42 14.90 -16.85
N ASN A 301 5.95 15.71 -15.93
CA ASN A 301 7.27 16.32 -16.05
C ASN A 301 8.36 15.31 -15.62
N TYR A 302 8.62 14.32 -16.49
CA TYR A 302 9.61 13.27 -16.23
C TYR A 302 11.04 13.80 -16.15
N ASP A 303 11.38 14.79 -16.97
CA ASP A 303 12.68 15.48 -16.91
C ASP A 303 12.86 16.17 -15.55
N GLY A 304 11.80 16.81 -15.04
CA GLY A 304 11.87 17.46 -13.74
C GLY A 304 11.95 16.48 -12.57
N LEU A 305 11.30 15.31 -12.67
CA LEU A 305 11.49 14.21 -11.71
C LEU A 305 12.93 13.69 -11.74
N ALA A 306 13.47 13.44 -12.94
CA ALA A 306 14.83 12.96 -13.14
C ALA A 306 15.86 13.94 -12.57
N TYR A 307 15.72 15.23 -12.87
CA TYR A 307 16.57 16.27 -12.32
C TYR A 307 16.45 16.35 -10.80
N THR A 308 15.23 16.41 -10.25
CA THR A 308 15.02 16.59 -8.80
C THR A 308 15.57 15.42 -8.00
N LEU A 309 15.38 14.18 -8.45
CA LEU A 309 15.84 12.99 -7.72
C LEU A 309 17.32 12.67 -8.01
N GLY A 310 17.83 12.99 -9.19
CA GLY A 310 19.24 12.75 -9.57
C GLY A 310 20.20 13.90 -9.27
N LYS A 311 19.70 15.07 -8.88
CA LYS A 311 20.52 16.23 -8.53
C LYS A 311 21.41 15.91 -7.32
N THR A 312 22.68 16.28 -7.42
CA THR A 312 23.55 16.42 -6.24
C THR A 312 23.14 17.68 -5.48
N TYR A 313 22.77 17.50 -4.22
CA TYR A 313 22.45 18.56 -3.27
C TYR A 313 23.66 18.84 -2.38
N PHE A 314 23.73 20.05 -1.85
CA PHE A 314 24.83 20.45 -0.98
C PHE A 314 24.29 20.86 0.38
N THR A 315 24.78 20.21 1.44
CA THR A 315 24.46 20.58 2.81
C THR A 315 25.62 21.29 3.47
N ASP A 316 25.32 22.42 4.09
CA ASP A 316 26.27 23.18 4.88
C ASP A 316 26.01 22.95 6.37
N ASP A 317 26.94 22.27 7.03
CA ASP A 317 26.91 22.03 8.48
C ASP A 317 28.19 22.58 9.15
N TYR A 318 28.35 22.34 10.46
CA TYR A 318 29.51 22.82 11.21
C TYR A 318 30.85 22.28 10.72
N SER A 319 30.87 21.19 9.95
CA SER A 319 32.06 20.56 9.38
C SER A 319 32.36 21.00 7.94
N GLY A 320 31.46 21.77 7.32
CA GLY A 320 31.63 22.37 6.00
C GLY A 320 30.57 21.91 5.00
N ASN A 321 30.85 22.15 3.71
CA ASN A 321 29.90 21.84 2.64
C ASN A 321 30.12 20.42 2.09
N HIS A 322 29.07 19.61 2.13
CA HIS A 322 29.10 18.19 1.78
C HIS A 322 28.15 17.89 0.62
N ALA A 323 28.67 17.18 -0.39
CA ALA A 323 27.85 16.65 -1.46
C ALA A 323 26.93 15.55 -0.91
N ASN A 324 25.65 15.63 -1.26
CA ASN A 324 24.57 14.78 -0.80
C ASN A 324 23.57 14.53 -1.95
N ASN A 325 22.54 13.73 -1.67
CA ASN A 325 21.40 13.54 -2.57
C ASN A 325 20.11 14.11 -1.94
N PHE A 326 18.95 13.89 -2.57
CA PHE A 326 17.68 14.44 -2.10
C PHE A 326 17.24 13.95 -0.70
N ASN A 327 17.87 12.91 -0.13
CA ASN A 327 17.64 12.48 1.26
C ASN A 327 17.83 13.62 2.27
N ILE A 328 18.52 14.70 1.91
CA ILE A 328 18.64 15.88 2.78
C ILE A 328 17.27 16.44 3.18
N PHE A 329 16.22 16.22 2.38
CA PHE A 329 14.85 16.66 2.69
C PHE A 329 14.09 15.68 3.56
N TYR A 330 14.60 14.47 3.78
CA TYR A 330 14.00 13.53 4.71
C TYR A 330 14.22 14.00 6.14
N PHE A 331 13.15 13.98 6.93
CA PHE A 331 13.22 14.26 8.36
C PHE A 331 12.30 13.31 9.14
N ASN A 332 12.88 12.58 10.11
CA ASN A 332 12.14 11.69 10.99
C ASN A 332 11.69 12.44 12.25
N ASN A 333 10.46 12.97 12.23
CA ASN A 333 9.91 13.73 13.34
C ASN A 333 9.24 12.82 14.39
N GLN A 334 10.02 12.35 15.36
CA GLN A 334 9.50 11.53 16.46
C GLN A 334 8.54 12.28 17.37
N ASN A 335 8.74 13.59 17.58
CA ASN A 335 7.84 14.41 18.38
C ASN A 335 6.45 14.47 17.75
N MET A 336 6.36 14.69 16.44
CA MET A 336 5.10 14.66 15.70
C MET A 336 4.47 13.27 15.68
N ASN A 337 5.28 12.21 15.51
CA ASN A 337 4.79 10.83 15.59
C ASN A 337 4.09 10.54 16.92
N ASN A 338 4.75 10.91 18.03
CA ASN A 338 4.23 10.73 19.38
C ASN A 338 3.01 11.63 19.65
N ALA A 339 3.07 12.90 19.21
CA ALA A 339 2.02 13.87 19.42
C ALA A 339 0.70 13.42 18.77
N VAL A 340 0.73 13.03 17.49
CA VAL A 340 -0.46 12.62 16.74
C VAL A 340 -1.02 11.30 17.28
N SER A 341 -0.15 10.35 17.64
CA SER A 341 -0.55 9.10 18.27
C SER A 341 -1.27 9.34 19.59
N LYS A 342 -0.77 10.26 20.43
CA LYS A 342 -1.41 10.64 21.69
C LYS A 342 -2.73 11.40 21.48
N ARG A 343 -2.77 12.37 20.56
CA ARG A 343 -3.98 13.14 20.18
C ARG A 343 -5.14 12.20 19.83
N ASP A 344 -4.83 11.07 19.20
CA ASP A 344 -5.83 10.14 18.68
C ASP A 344 -6.06 8.92 19.56
N ASN A 345 -5.22 8.75 20.60
CA ASN A 345 -5.14 7.53 21.41
C ASN A 345 -5.00 6.27 20.53
N LYS A 346 -4.11 6.33 19.53
CA LYS A 346 -3.83 5.26 18.57
C LYS A 346 -2.33 5.13 18.32
N ASN A 347 -1.87 3.91 18.09
CA ASN A 347 -0.47 3.63 17.77
C ASN A 347 -0.27 3.63 16.26
N TYR A 348 -0.09 4.80 15.66
CA TYR A 348 0.23 4.89 14.23
C TYR A 348 1.66 4.43 13.94
N TYR A 349 1.88 3.82 12.77
CA TYR A 349 3.24 3.56 12.28
C TYR A 349 4.06 4.85 12.11
N SER A 350 3.40 5.91 11.64
CA SER A 350 3.92 7.26 11.59
C SER A 350 2.79 8.25 11.81
N GLY A 351 2.80 8.91 12.97
CA GLY A 351 1.86 9.99 13.27
C GLY A 351 2.07 11.21 12.37
N THR A 352 3.30 11.46 11.93
CA THR A 352 3.60 12.51 10.92
C THR A 352 2.87 12.23 9.61
N ALA A 353 3.01 11.01 9.07
CA ALA A 353 2.34 10.62 7.84
C ALA A 353 0.82 10.60 8.00
N GLN A 354 0.29 10.11 9.14
CA GLN A 354 -1.15 10.19 9.42
C GLN A 354 -1.65 11.64 9.35
N PHE A 355 -0.93 12.57 9.98
CA PHE A 355 -1.30 13.97 9.97
C PHE A 355 -1.26 14.56 8.55
N TRP A 356 -0.25 14.22 7.73
CA TRP A 356 -0.23 14.64 6.33
C TRP A 356 -1.43 14.11 5.57
N ILE A 357 -1.73 12.81 5.68
CA ILE A 357 -2.83 12.14 4.96
C ILE A 357 -4.19 12.76 5.29
N GLU A 358 -4.43 13.14 6.55
CA GLU A 358 -5.64 13.85 6.98
C GLU A 358 -5.80 15.23 6.35
N ASN A 359 -4.70 15.84 5.89
CA ASN A 359 -4.60 17.26 5.59
C ASN A 359 -3.97 17.54 4.23
N ILE A 360 -4.02 16.56 3.33
CA ILE A 360 -3.60 16.72 1.93
C ILE A 360 -4.38 17.87 1.29
N ASP A 361 -3.66 18.75 0.57
CA ASP A 361 -4.29 19.69 -0.34
C ASP A 361 -4.72 18.95 -1.62
N THR A 362 -6.01 18.63 -1.69
CA THR A 362 -6.61 17.89 -2.80
C THR A 362 -6.67 18.67 -4.12
N GLU A 363 -6.48 20.00 -4.10
CA GLU A 363 -6.32 20.76 -5.35
C GLU A 363 -4.92 20.51 -5.96
N ALA A 364 -3.91 20.35 -5.11
CA ALA A 364 -2.53 20.06 -5.53
C ALA A 364 -2.40 18.62 -6.01
N CYS A 365 -2.72 17.63 -5.17
CA CYS A 365 -2.65 16.21 -5.51
C CYS A 365 -3.63 15.36 -4.69
N SER A 366 -3.99 14.20 -5.20
CA SER A 366 -4.75 13.19 -4.48
C SER A 366 -3.87 12.49 -3.43
N LYS A 367 -4.52 11.84 -2.46
CA LYS A 367 -3.84 10.98 -1.49
C LYS A 367 -2.94 9.94 -2.14
N ASN A 368 -3.42 9.28 -3.19
CA ASN A 368 -2.64 8.27 -3.86
C ASN A 368 -1.44 8.88 -4.61
N GLU A 369 -1.56 10.09 -5.15
CA GLU A 369 -0.44 10.81 -5.79
C GLU A 369 0.63 11.18 -4.77
N PHE A 370 0.21 11.65 -3.59
CA PHE A 370 1.14 11.97 -2.50
C PHE A 370 1.88 10.72 -1.99
N VAL A 371 1.17 9.63 -1.73
CA VAL A 371 1.80 8.35 -1.30
C VAL A 371 2.71 7.80 -2.39
N PHE A 372 2.29 7.86 -3.65
CA PHE A 372 3.10 7.41 -4.78
C PHE A 372 4.38 8.26 -4.93
N ALA A 373 4.32 9.57 -4.71
CA ALA A 373 5.49 10.44 -4.77
C ALA A 373 6.54 10.07 -3.72
N ASP A 374 6.11 9.80 -2.48
CA ASP A 374 6.98 9.32 -1.41
C ASP A 374 7.60 7.95 -1.74
N LEU A 375 6.80 7.04 -2.31
CA LEU A 375 7.29 5.75 -2.83
C LEU A 375 8.25 5.89 -4.01
N LEU A 376 8.06 6.89 -4.87
CA LEU A 376 8.93 7.15 -6.00
C LEU A 376 10.32 7.61 -5.52
N CYS A 377 10.38 8.43 -4.47
CA CYS A 377 11.63 8.78 -3.79
C CYS A 377 12.37 7.52 -3.29
N PHE A 378 11.67 6.61 -2.61
CA PHE A 378 12.25 5.34 -2.17
C PHE A 378 12.73 4.49 -3.34
N ASN A 379 11.91 4.33 -4.38
CA ASN A 379 12.28 3.53 -5.54
C ASN A 379 13.45 4.13 -6.32
N TYR A 380 13.56 5.46 -6.38
CA TYR A 380 14.75 6.11 -6.93
C TYR A 380 15.97 5.81 -6.07
N ALA A 381 15.86 5.83 -4.73
CA ALA A 381 16.98 5.45 -3.87
C ALA A 381 17.47 4.00 -4.10
N VAL A 382 16.55 3.09 -4.47
CA VAL A 382 16.88 1.69 -4.75
C VAL A 382 17.42 1.48 -6.18
N LEU A 383 16.85 2.17 -7.17
CA LEU A 383 17.04 1.88 -8.60
C LEU A 383 17.80 2.97 -9.38
N GLY A 384 17.87 4.19 -8.84
CA GLY A 384 18.45 5.35 -9.49
C GLY A 384 19.91 5.15 -9.82
N LYS A 385 20.31 5.52 -11.03
CA LYS A 385 21.67 5.34 -11.55
C LYS A 385 22.71 6.07 -10.69
N ASP A 386 22.39 7.30 -10.30
CA ASP A 386 23.30 8.23 -9.62
C ASP A 386 23.12 8.21 -8.09
N TYR A 387 22.40 7.21 -7.56
CA TYR A 387 22.18 7.09 -6.12
C TYR A 387 23.35 6.40 -5.43
N HIS A 388 24.10 7.18 -4.65
CA HIS A 388 25.28 6.72 -3.90
C HIS A 388 25.18 7.17 -2.44
N HIS A 389 24.53 6.36 -1.60
CA HIS A 389 24.45 6.61 -0.15
C HIS A 389 24.21 5.31 0.62
N ASP A 390 24.69 5.26 1.86
CA ASP A 390 24.57 4.12 2.78
C ASP A 390 23.14 3.79 3.24
N TRP A 391 22.15 4.66 2.99
CA TRP A 391 20.77 4.43 3.40
C TRP A 391 19.79 4.98 2.37
N TYR A 392 18.66 4.30 2.19
CA TYR A 392 17.59 4.70 1.27
C TYR A 392 16.54 5.58 1.94
N TRP A 393 15.96 6.50 1.15
CA TRP A 393 14.76 7.25 1.54
C TRP A 393 13.69 6.31 2.08
N PHE A 394 13.27 6.49 3.33
CA PHE A 394 12.24 5.64 3.93
C PHE A 394 10.85 6.26 3.70
N PRO A 395 9.96 5.65 2.88
CA PRO A 395 8.74 6.31 2.43
C PRO A 395 7.64 6.24 3.50
N ILE A 396 7.61 7.19 4.44
CA ILE A 396 6.78 7.11 5.66
C ILE A 396 5.25 7.00 5.40
N THR A 397 4.80 7.28 4.18
CA THR A 397 3.38 7.23 3.81
C THR A 397 2.92 5.89 3.23
N TYR A 398 3.81 4.92 2.97
CA TYR A 398 3.49 3.70 2.21
C TYR A 398 2.34 2.86 2.82
N VAL A 399 2.24 2.83 4.15
CA VAL A 399 1.18 2.10 4.88
C VAL A 399 -0.21 2.70 4.69
N TYR A 400 -0.32 3.91 4.15
CA TYR A 400 -1.58 4.60 3.91
C TYR A 400 -2.05 4.49 2.45
N GLY A 401 -1.29 3.86 1.56
CA GLY A 401 -1.62 3.74 0.12
C GLY A 401 -2.76 2.77 -0.23
N GLY A 402 -3.32 2.09 0.77
CA GLY A 402 -4.38 1.08 0.57
C GLY A 402 -3.85 -0.23 0.01
N HIS A 403 -4.76 -1.16 -0.33
CA HIS A 403 -4.41 -2.48 -0.84
C HIS A 403 -3.52 -2.37 -2.08
N GLU A 404 -2.36 -3.05 -2.06
CA GLU A 404 -1.37 -3.11 -3.13
C GLU A 404 -0.78 -1.77 -3.61
N ASN A 405 -0.98 -0.65 -2.90
CA ASN A 405 -0.49 0.67 -3.35
C ASN A 405 -0.84 0.91 -4.83
N ALA A 406 -2.14 0.94 -5.15
CA ALA A 406 -2.67 0.83 -6.52
C ALA A 406 -1.97 1.69 -7.60
N MET A 407 -1.51 2.91 -7.26
CA MET A 407 -0.77 3.75 -8.20
C MET A 407 0.66 3.28 -8.46
N MET A 408 1.35 2.74 -7.46
CA MET A 408 2.64 2.09 -7.63
C MET A 408 2.51 0.85 -8.53
N ARG A 409 1.51 0.00 -8.27
CA ARG A 409 1.19 -1.14 -9.11
C ARG A 409 0.86 -0.71 -10.55
N THR A 410 0.05 0.34 -10.72
CA THR A 410 -0.31 0.86 -12.04
C THR A 410 0.92 1.39 -12.79
N PHE A 411 1.79 2.15 -12.10
CA PHE A 411 3.04 2.62 -12.66
C PHE A 411 3.91 1.45 -13.13
N ALA A 412 4.08 0.43 -12.28
CA ALA A 412 4.88 -0.75 -12.60
C ALA A 412 4.31 -1.55 -13.78
N ILE A 413 3.01 -1.82 -13.83
CA ILE A 413 2.37 -2.56 -14.93
C ILE A 413 2.54 -1.82 -16.26
N LYS A 414 2.48 -0.48 -16.25
CA LYS A 414 2.68 0.31 -17.48
C LYS A 414 4.09 0.18 -18.05
N LEU A 415 5.09 -0.21 -17.26
CA LEU A 415 6.45 -0.47 -17.75
C LEU A 415 6.53 -1.68 -18.71
N LYS A 416 5.44 -2.45 -18.88
CA LYS A 416 5.33 -3.41 -19.99
C LYS A 416 5.36 -2.73 -21.35
N SER A 417 4.87 -1.49 -21.49
CA SER A 417 4.95 -0.71 -22.73
C SER A 417 6.33 -0.08 -22.87
N LEU A 418 6.95 -0.26 -24.04
CA LEU A 418 8.26 0.29 -24.37
C LEU A 418 8.25 1.83 -24.34
N GLU A 419 7.18 2.46 -24.83
CA GLU A 419 7.02 3.93 -24.76
C GLU A 419 7.07 4.43 -23.32
N TYR A 420 6.27 3.79 -22.44
CA TYR A 420 6.20 4.22 -21.04
C TYR A 420 7.48 3.91 -20.28
N LEU A 421 8.07 2.74 -20.53
CA LEU A 421 9.35 2.34 -19.94
C LEU A 421 10.48 3.29 -20.34
N SER A 422 10.50 3.80 -21.57
CA SER A 422 11.48 4.81 -22.00
C SER A 422 11.37 6.09 -21.17
N LYS A 423 10.15 6.60 -20.95
CA LYS A 423 9.92 7.80 -20.13
C LYS A 423 10.24 7.55 -18.66
N ALA A 424 9.84 6.41 -18.11
CA ALA A 424 10.13 6.04 -16.73
C ALA A 424 11.63 5.83 -16.48
N SER A 425 12.37 5.29 -17.45
CA SER A 425 13.83 5.10 -17.35
C SER A 425 14.57 6.42 -17.13
N GLN A 426 14.10 7.49 -17.76
CA GLN A 426 14.66 8.84 -17.57
C GLN A 426 14.51 9.30 -16.12
N ILE A 427 13.38 9.02 -15.46
CA ILE A 427 13.18 9.36 -14.03
C ILE A 427 14.30 8.80 -13.17
N PHE A 428 14.80 7.59 -13.48
CA PHE A 428 15.87 6.91 -12.73
C PHE A 428 17.29 7.23 -13.23
N GLY A 429 17.44 8.16 -14.18
CA GLY A 429 18.74 8.57 -14.72
C GLY A 429 19.30 7.65 -15.83
N TYR A 430 18.49 6.76 -16.39
CA TYR A 430 18.91 5.87 -17.47
C TYR A 430 18.46 6.40 -18.83
N ASN A 431 19.43 6.56 -19.75
CA ASN A 431 19.17 6.95 -21.14
C ASN A 431 18.72 5.77 -22.01
N GLU A 432 19.03 4.54 -21.60
CA GLU A 432 18.69 3.31 -22.31
C GLU A 432 17.82 2.42 -21.41
N VAL A 433 16.71 1.93 -21.97
CA VAL A 433 15.73 1.08 -21.28
C VAL A 433 16.37 -0.21 -20.74
N GLN A 434 17.34 -0.76 -21.46
CA GLN A 434 18.07 -1.96 -21.07
C GLN A 434 18.83 -1.78 -19.75
N ALA A 435 19.30 -0.57 -19.45
CA ALA A 435 20.06 -0.29 -18.23
C ALA A 435 19.16 -0.35 -16.99
N LEU A 436 17.96 0.26 -17.04
CA LEU A 436 16.97 0.11 -15.97
C LEU A 436 16.50 -1.34 -15.83
N SER A 437 16.30 -2.04 -16.93
CA SER A 437 15.87 -3.45 -16.92
C SER A 437 16.92 -4.35 -16.25
N THR A 438 18.20 -4.12 -16.56
CA THR A 438 19.32 -4.78 -15.88
C THR A 438 19.32 -4.49 -14.39
N LYS A 439 19.11 -3.22 -14.02
CA LYS A 439 19.04 -2.83 -12.60
C LYS A 439 17.92 -3.52 -11.86
N ILE A 440 16.74 -3.62 -12.45
CA ILE A 440 15.59 -4.33 -11.86
C ILE A 440 15.92 -5.82 -11.69
N ALA A 441 16.54 -6.46 -12.69
CA ALA A 441 16.99 -7.85 -12.59
C ALA A 441 18.01 -8.08 -11.46
N GLU A 442 18.94 -7.13 -11.23
CA GLU A 442 19.86 -7.19 -10.08
C GLU A 442 19.12 -7.17 -8.74
N ILE A 443 18.09 -6.33 -8.60
CA ILE A 443 17.31 -6.23 -7.36
C ILE A 443 16.45 -7.49 -7.15
N GLU A 444 15.87 -8.04 -8.22
CA GLU A 444 15.16 -9.32 -8.18
C GLU A 444 16.06 -10.46 -7.67
N GLU A 445 17.30 -10.52 -8.15
CA GLU A 445 18.26 -11.54 -7.72
C GLU A 445 18.69 -11.35 -6.26
N LYS A 446 18.90 -10.09 -5.83
CA LYS A 446 19.15 -9.80 -4.40
C LYS A 446 18.00 -10.26 -3.52
N ASN A 447 16.76 -10.10 -3.97
CA ASN A 447 15.60 -10.60 -3.23
C ASN A 447 15.57 -12.13 -3.14
N LYS A 448 15.76 -12.82 -4.27
CA LYS A 448 15.78 -14.30 -4.31
C LYS A 448 16.85 -14.88 -3.39
N THR A 449 17.99 -14.20 -3.29
CA THR A 449 19.12 -14.61 -2.45
C THR A 449 19.06 -14.10 -1.01
N GLY A 450 17.97 -13.42 -0.61
CA GLY A 450 17.80 -12.88 0.75
C GLY A 450 18.76 -11.74 1.11
N LYS A 451 19.40 -11.11 0.11
CA LYS A 451 20.37 -10.01 0.27
C LYS A 451 19.72 -8.63 0.19
N LEU A 452 18.46 -8.55 -0.23
CA LEU A 452 17.72 -7.31 -0.25
C LEU A 452 17.14 -7.03 1.14
N LEU A 453 17.51 -5.89 1.72
CA LEU A 453 16.96 -5.45 3.00
C LEU A 453 15.50 -5.01 2.81
N GLU A 454 14.61 -5.52 3.65
CA GLU A 454 13.23 -5.03 3.72
C GLU A 454 13.19 -3.64 4.37
N TYR A 455 12.57 -2.68 3.68
CA TYR A 455 12.29 -1.36 4.24
C TYR A 455 10.84 -1.33 4.73
N ARG A 456 10.63 -1.54 6.03
CA ARG A 456 9.30 -1.56 6.64
C ARG A 456 9.28 -0.99 8.04
N TYR A 457 8.12 -0.57 8.52
CA TYR A 457 7.93 -0.35 9.95
C TYR A 457 8.04 -1.68 10.71
N GLY A 458 8.66 -1.69 11.88
CA GLY A 458 8.96 -2.93 12.61
C GLY A 458 7.74 -3.83 12.90
N ASN A 459 6.54 -3.25 13.04
CA ASN A 459 5.29 -3.98 13.27
C ASN A 459 4.37 -4.05 12.05
N ALA A 460 4.79 -3.52 10.89
CA ALA A 460 3.99 -3.58 9.67
C ALA A 460 4.16 -4.95 9.01
N PHE A 461 3.04 -5.53 8.58
CA PHE A 461 3.05 -6.78 7.82
C PHE A 461 3.71 -6.59 6.44
N GLU A 462 3.41 -5.47 5.78
CA GLU A 462 3.94 -5.15 4.45
C GLU A 462 5.18 -4.26 4.52
N SER A 463 6.14 -4.52 3.62
CA SER A 463 7.26 -3.63 3.34
C SER A 463 6.89 -2.54 2.34
N ALA A 464 7.62 -1.43 2.36
CA ALA A 464 7.55 -0.42 1.32
C ALA A 464 7.77 -1.10 -0.05
N PRO A 465 6.83 -0.96 -1.00
CA PRO A 465 6.92 -1.67 -2.26
C PRO A 465 8.03 -1.13 -3.15
N ILE A 466 8.74 -2.07 -3.77
CA ILE A 466 9.72 -1.82 -4.83
C ILE A 466 9.09 -2.20 -6.16
N LEU A 467 9.44 -1.51 -7.26
CA LEU A 467 8.86 -1.75 -8.60
C LEU A 467 8.81 -3.24 -8.98
N TYR A 468 9.87 -4.02 -8.69
CA TYR A 468 9.93 -5.42 -9.09
C TYR A 468 8.88 -6.33 -8.41
N TYR A 469 8.23 -5.84 -7.34
CA TYR A 469 7.15 -6.58 -6.67
C TYR A 469 5.93 -6.73 -7.60
N TYR A 470 5.74 -5.79 -8.52
CA TYR A 470 4.57 -5.72 -9.40
C TYR A 470 4.86 -6.03 -10.86
N ILE A 471 6.14 -6.04 -11.27
CA ILE A 471 6.54 -6.37 -12.63
C ILE A 471 7.89 -7.10 -12.62
N LYS A 472 8.00 -8.15 -13.42
CA LYS A 472 9.26 -8.88 -13.61
C LYS A 472 10.15 -8.17 -14.62
N SER A 473 11.47 -8.27 -14.45
CA SER A 473 12.47 -7.79 -15.39
C SER A 473 12.25 -8.32 -16.81
N THR A 474 11.75 -9.55 -16.95
CA THR A 474 11.39 -10.19 -18.24
C THR A 474 10.18 -9.60 -18.93
N ASP A 475 9.32 -8.89 -18.20
CA ASP A 475 8.07 -8.31 -18.73
C ASP A 475 8.24 -6.87 -19.23
N LEU A 476 9.38 -6.24 -18.94
CA LEU A 476 9.66 -4.84 -19.27
C LEU A 476 9.76 -4.61 -20.78
N GLY A 477 9.00 -3.64 -21.30
CA GLY A 477 9.05 -3.26 -22.72
C GLY A 477 8.59 -4.34 -23.70
N THR A 478 7.88 -5.36 -23.21
CA THR A 478 7.34 -6.46 -24.04
C THR A 478 6.17 -6.04 -24.93
N LEU A 479 5.51 -4.95 -24.58
CA LEU A 479 4.42 -4.31 -25.32
C LEU A 479 4.96 -3.06 -26.03
N LYS A 480 4.36 -2.74 -27.19
CA LYS A 480 4.75 -1.55 -27.95
C LYS A 480 4.44 -0.24 -27.23
#